data_AF-A0A1Q5UAY5-F1
#
_entry.id   AF-A0A1Q5UAY5-F1
#
_cell.length_a   1.000
_cell.length_b   1.000
_cell.length_c   1.000
_cell.angle_alpha   90.00
_cell.angle_beta   90.00
_cell.angle_gamma   90.00
#
_symmetry.space_group_name_H-M   'P 1'
#
loop_
_entity.id
_entity.type
_entity.pdbx_description
1 polymer ?
#
loop_
_entity_poly.entity_id
_entity_poly.type
_entity_poly.pdbx_seq_one_letter_code
_entity_poly.pdbx_strand_id
1 'polypeptide(L)'
;MFKVRRATEYLETHLQTHNAEESWRTWAQSEEQTRLAAGLHILDTEISELVLTHPLLQHEESLLPLTTSHELWVAPNAAQWKTILARQQGGSGLDQDNSNGIVAGRGTLPPGTGLPGGFQRYITLEGINARIAETRSSHAARDQTVCAQFESQLMQFSDQYFHAKTDITAHDPFCLEVLWHSAFISLLVDFDRLELAIGREGYEESLLYRNYAHQWASSPNARRCALHGSMILRKLQNTPLGTEPAIHVPRALYRAATVWYAYSEYGLDVDPSSPETPPAVNVEFPEFSRLKINSQALLFEANGYRTSRPKTSESSTLCGLVDLLHRIGHWGLSRKFAEQLSFLLKETQS
;
A
#
# COMPACT_ATOMS: atom_id res chain seq x y z
N MET A 1 11.51 -7.95 24.80
CA MET A 1 11.28 -8.47 23.43
C MET A 1 10.12 -9.44 23.50
N PHE A 2 8.94 -9.05 23.01
CA PHE A 2 7.78 -9.95 22.97
C PHE A 2 8.12 -11.11 22.03
N LYS A 3 8.20 -12.33 22.53
CA LYS A 3 8.24 -13.50 21.65
C LYS A 3 6.84 -13.61 21.03
N VAL A 4 6.73 -13.29 19.75
CA VAL A 4 5.52 -13.55 18.96
C VAL A 4 5.39 -15.07 18.85
N ARG A 5 4.65 -15.66 19.78
CA ARG A 5 4.31 -17.09 19.75
C ARG A 5 3.17 -17.25 18.77
N ARG A 6 3.26 -18.21 17.85
CA ARG A 6 2.14 -18.44 16.93
C ARG A 6 1.00 -19.09 17.68
N ALA A 7 -0.22 -18.60 17.48
CA ALA A 7 -1.42 -19.20 18.07
C ALA A 7 -1.57 -20.69 17.72
N THR A 8 -0.99 -21.14 16.62
CA THR A 8 -1.05 -22.50 16.12
C THR A 8 0.04 -23.44 16.64
N GLU A 9 1.13 -22.93 17.21
CA GLU A 9 2.32 -23.73 17.58
C GLU A 9 2.03 -24.81 18.63
N TYR A 10 1.01 -24.61 19.48
CA TYR A 10 0.65 -25.54 20.55
C TYR A 10 -0.76 -26.12 20.40
N LEU A 11 -1.45 -25.80 19.31
CA LEU A 11 -2.85 -26.20 19.09
C LEU A 11 -3.02 -27.72 19.11
N GLU A 12 -2.16 -28.44 18.40
CA GLU A 12 -2.27 -29.90 18.27
C GLU A 12 -2.04 -30.60 19.62
N THR A 13 -1.04 -30.14 20.38
CA THR A 13 -0.77 -30.65 21.73
C THR A 13 -1.92 -30.33 22.69
N HIS A 14 -2.52 -29.15 22.58
CA HIS A 14 -3.64 -28.75 23.43
C HIS A 14 -4.92 -29.53 23.10
N LEU A 15 -5.20 -29.77 21.82
CA LEU A 15 -6.32 -30.58 21.35
C LEU A 15 -6.23 -32.05 21.73
N GLN A 16 -5.01 -32.58 21.95
CA GLN A 16 -4.78 -33.94 22.42
C GLN A 16 -5.00 -34.09 23.94
N THR A 17 -4.87 -33.00 24.70
CA THR A 17 -4.82 -33.02 26.17
C THR A 17 -6.06 -32.41 26.83
N HIS A 18 -6.81 -31.57 26.13
CA HIS A 18 -7.95 -30.82 26.66
C HIS A 18 -9.21 -31.04 25.82
N ASN A 19 -10.37 -30.68 26.37
CA ASN A 19 -11.61 -30.69 25.58
C ASN A 19 -11.58 -29.57 24.50
N ALA A 20 -12.51 -29.66 23.53
CA ALA A 20 -12.54 -28.74 22.40
C ALA A 20 -12.82 -27.28 22.82
N GLU A 21 -13.61 -27.07 23.88
CA GLU A 21 -13.98 -25.75 24.39
C GLU A 21 -12.77 -25.05 25.02
N GLU A 22 -12.03 -25.75 25.87
CA GLU A 22 -10.79 -25.24 26.48
C GLU A 22 -9.74 -24.94 25.41
N SER A 23 -9.57 -25.83 24.43
CA SER A 23 -8.61 -25.64 23.34
C SER A 23 -8.97 -24.43 22.47
N TRP A 24 -10.26 -24.25 22.16
CA TRP A 24 -10.74 -23.08 21.42
C TRP A 24 -10.49 -21.77 22.17
N ARG A 25 -10.75 -21.73 23.49
CA ARG A 25 -10.53 -20.53 24.30
C ARG A 25 -9.04 -20.18 24.42
N THR A 26 -8.18 -21.15 24.69
CA THR A 26 -6.73 -20.92 24.76
C THR A 26 -6.19 -20.44 23.41
N TRP A 27 -6.65 -21.05 22.31
CA TRP A 27 -6.31 -20.59 20.97
C TRP A 27 -6.78 -19.16 20.69
N ALA A 28 -8.04 -18.86 21.00
CA ALA A 28 -8.62 -17.55 20.73
C ALA A 28 -7.84 -16.44 21.44
N GLN A 29 -7.43 -16.66 22.70
CA GLN A 29 -6.58 -15.72 23.44
C GLN A 29 -5.21 -15.52 22.78
N SER A 30 -4.60 -16.59 22.26
CA SER A 30 -3.31 -16.47 21.57
C SER A 30 -3.42 -15.78 20.20
N GLU A 31 -4.50 -16.05 19.46
CA GLU A 31 -4.77 -15.40 18.17
C GLU A 31 -5.14 -13.92 18.38
N GLU A 32 -5.86 -13.59 19.46
CA GLU A 32 -6.13 -12.21 19.87
C GLU A 32 -4.83 -11.43 20.09
N GLN A 33 -3.88 -11.98 20.87
CA GLN A 33 -2.58 -11.34 21.08
C GLN A 33 -1.80 -11.16 19.78
N THR A 34 -1.86 -12.15 18.88
CA THR A 34 -1.20 -12.08 17.58
C THR A 34 -1.81 -10.99 16.70
N ARG A 35 -3.14 -10.87 16.66
CA ARG A 35 -3.85 -9.82 15.92
C ARG A 35 -3.66 -8.44 16.52
N LEU A 36 -3.56 -8.35 17.85
CA LEU A 36 -3.21 -7.10 18.53
C LEU A 36 -1.81 -6.63 18.13
N ALA A 37 -0.82 -7.53 18.15
CA ALA A 37 0.52 -7.22 17.67
C ALA A 37 0.50 -6.77 16.21
N ALA A 38 -0.24 -7.47 15.35
CA ALA A 38 -0.43 -7.07 13.94
C ALA A 38 -1.02 -5.66 13.79
N GLY A 39 -2.05 -5.34 14.57
CA GLY A 39 -2.64 -4.01 14.60
C GLY A 39 -1.65 -2.92 15.02
N LEU A 40 -0.76 -3.22 15.98
CA LEU A 40 0.31 -2.31 16.39
C LEU A 40 1.33 -2.07 15.27
N HIS A 41 1.70 -3.10 14.50
CA HIS A 41 2.55 -2.92 13.31
C HIS A 41 1.90 -1.99 12.29
N ILE A 42 0.63 -2.23 11.97
CA ILE A 42 -0.10 -1.39 11.01
C ILE A 42 -0.13 0.07 11.49
N LEU A 43 -0.47 0.31 12.77
CA LEU A 43 -0.53 1.65 13.33
C LEU A 43 0.84 2.34 13.38
N ASP A 44 1.90 1.61 13.73
CA ASP A 44 3.27 2.12 13.75
C ASP A 44 3.72 2.58 12.36
N THR A 45 3.45 1.78 11.32
CA THR A 45 3.70 2.16 9.92
C THR A 45 2.91 3.39 9.54
N GLU A 46 1.61 3.41 9.82
CA GLU A 46 0.73 4.52 9.45
C GLU A 46 1.11 5.83 10.11
N ILE A 47 1.42 5.82 11.41
CA ILE A 47 1.87 7.02 12.12
C ILE A 47 3.18 7.51 11.54
N SER A 48 4.15 6.61 11.33
CA SER A 48 5.47 6.97 10.81
C SER A 48 5.39 7.58 9.42
N GLU A 49 4.52 7.04 8.57
CA GLU A 49 4.26 7.58 7.24
C GLU A 49 3.51 8.92 7.29
N LEU A 50 2.62 9.14 8.26
CA LEU A 50 1.92 10.41 8.43
C LEU A 50 2.83 11.54 8.91
N VAL A 51 3.78 11.24 9.80
CA VAL A 51 4.72 12.23 10.35
C VAL A 51 6.07 12.25 9.62
N LEU A 52 6.21 11.45 8.56
CA LEU A 52 7.43 11.31 7.75
C LEU A 52 8.65 10.88 8.57
N THR A 53 8.46 10.01 9.56
CA THR A 53 9.52 9.44 10.41
C THR A 53 9.71 7.94 10.18
N HIS A 54 10.59 7.34 10.97
CA HIS A 54 10.89 5.92 10.94
C HIS A 54 9.87 5.17 11.82
N PRO A 55 9.40 3.98 11.40
CA PRO A 55 8.72 3.02 12.26
C PRO A 55 9.51 2.71 13.54
N LEU A 56 8.80 2.50 14.65
CA LEU A 56 9.40 2.14 15.94
C LEU A 56 9.55 0.62 16.10
N LEU A 57 8.67 -0.16 15.47
CA LEU A 57 8.71 -1.61 15.49
C LEU A 57 9.60 -2.14 14.37
N GLN A 58 10.08 -3.39 14.53
CA GLN A 58 10.86 -4.05 13.49
C GLN A 58 9.93 -4.73 12.50
N HIS A 59 9.98 -4.34 11.23
CA HIS A 59 9.08 -4.85 10.19
C HIS A 59 9.72 -5.88 9.25
N GLU A 60 10.76 -6.56 9.73
CA GLU A 60 11.34 -7.71 9.04
C GLU A 60 10.29 -8.81 8.86
N GLU A 61 10.24 -9.43 7.67
CA GLU A 61 9.22 -10.43 7.33
C GLU A 61 9.18 -11.59 8.33
N SER A 62 10.35 -11.96 8.87
CA SER A 62 10.48 -13.02 9.87
C SER A 62 9.92 -12.67 11.25
N LEU A 63 9.72 -11.38 11.53
CA LEU A 63 9.23 -10.85 12.80
C LEU A 63 7.76 -10.44 12.73
N LEU A 64 7.17 -10.37 11.54
CA LEU A 64 5.77 -10.03 11.37
C LEU A 64 4.85 -11.07 12.02
N PRO A 65 3.81 -10.64 12.75
CA PRO A 65 2.81 -11.55 13.29
C PRO A 65 2.13 -12.37 12.19
N LEU A 66 1.97 -13.67 12.44
CA LEU A 66 1.30 -14.61 11.54
C LEU A 66 -0.09 -14.93 12.07
N THR A 67 -1.08 -14.34 11.43
CA THR A 67 -2.50 -14.49 11.76
C THR A 67 -3.10 -15.69 11.03
N THR A 68 -4.06 -16.34 11.67
CA THR A 68 -4.84 -17.41 11.04
C THR A 68 -5.88 -16.86 10.06
N SER A 69 -6.56 -17.75 9.34
CA SER A 69 -7.61 -17.34 8.40
C SER A 69 -8.74 -16.59 9.10
N HIS A 70 -9.34 -15.63 8.40
CA HIS A 70 -10.46 -14.85 8.93
C HIS A 70 -11.63 -15.76 9.34
N GLU A 71 -11.88 -16.83 8.57
CA GLU A 71 -12.94 -17.79 8.86
C GLU A 71 -12.73 -18.52 10.19
N LEU A 72 -11.49 -18.90 10.52
CA LEU A 72 -11.19 -19.53 11.80
C LEU A 72 -11.39 -18.54 12.95
N TRP A 73 -10.98 -17.28 12.77
CA TRP A 73 -11.15 -16.20 13.74
C TRP A 73 -12.61 -15.88 14.07
N VAL A 74 -13.49 -15.84 13.06
CA VAL A 74 -14.91 -15.50 13.27
C VAL A 74 -15.78 -16.70 13.65
N ALA A 75 -15.19 -17.86 13.92
CA ALA A 75 -15.93 -19.05 14.34
C ALA A 75 -16.69 -18.77 15.66
N PRO A 76 -18.03 -18.92 15.70
CA PRO A 76 -18.85 -18.48 16.83
C PRO A 76 -18.79 -19.41 18.05
N ASN A 77 -18.29 -20.64 17.87
CA ASN A 77 -18.15 -21.62 18.95
C ASN A 77 -17.08 -22.67 18.61
N ALA A 78 -16.65 -23.40 19.64
CA ALA A 78 -15.62 -24.43 19.54
C ALA A 78 -15.95 -25.55 18.53
N ALA A 79 -17.22 -25.90 18.35
CA ALA A 79 -17.62 -26.94 17.41
C ALA A 79 -17.36 -26.51 15.96
N GLN A 80 -17.81 -25.31 15.57
CA GLN A 80 -17.58 -24.77 14.23
C GLN A 80 -16.09 -24.49 13.98
N TRP A 81 -15.38 -23.96 14.98
CA TRP A 81 -13.94 -23.76 14.93
C TRP A 81 -13.19 -25.06 14.61
N LYS A 82 -13.54 -26.17 15.30
CA LYS A 82 -12.94 -27.48 15.06
C LYS A 82 -13.27 -28.03 13.68
N THR A 83 -14.49 -27.82 13.18
CA THR A 83 -14.88 -28.22 11.81
C THR A 83 -14.05 -27.49 10.75
N ILE A 84 -13.85 -26.18 10.91
CA ILE A 84 -13.03 -25.36 10.01
C ILE A 84 -11.58 -25.84 10.05
N LEU A 85 -11.03 -26.07 11.25
CA LEU A 85 -9.67 -26.58 11.45
C LEU A 85 -9.45 -27.93 10.75
N ALA A 86 -10.36 -28.89 10.95
CA ALA A 86 -10.28 -30.20 10.32
C ALA A 86 -10.36 -30.12 8.79
N ARG A 87 -11.19 -29.20 8.25
CA ARG A 87 -11.27 -28.97 6.80
C ARG A 87 -9.96 -28.41 6.23
N GLN A 88 -9.30 -27.50 6.95
CA GLN A 88 -8.04 -26.94 6.51
C GLN A 88 -6.90 -27.97 6.53
N GLN A 89 -6.91 -28.89 7.50
CA GLN A 89 -5.95 -30.01 7.57
C GLN A 89 -6.20 -31.09 6.50
N GLY A 90 -7.47 -31.36 6.15
CA GLY A 90 -7.83 -32.32 5.11
C GLY A 90 -7.52 -31.86 3.68
N GLY A 91 -7.44 -30.54 3.45
CA GLY A 91 -7.14 -29.95 2.14
C GLY A 91 -5.65 -29.93 1.76
N SER A 92 -4.73 -30.05 2.72
CA SER A 92 -3.28 -30.02 2.45
C SER A 92 -2.69 -31.36 1.98
N GLY A 93 -3.49 -32.41 1.84
CA GLY A 93 -3.02 -33.77 1.53
C GLY A 93 -2.98 -34.16 0.05
N LEU A 94 -3.44 -33.31 -0.88
CA LEU A 94 -3.60 -33.67 -2.30
C LEU A 94 -2.61 -33.02 -3.29
N ASP A 95 -1.77 -32.07 -2.85
CA ASP A 95 -0.82 -31.34 -3.72
C ASP A 95 0.65 -31.56 -3.32
N GLN A 96 1.06 -32.80 -3.03
CA GLN A 96 2.44 -33.13 -2.63
C GLN A 96 3.31 -33.74 -3.74
N ASP A 97 2.90 -33.65 -5.01
CA ASP A 97 3.64 -34.18 -6.16
C ASP A 97 3.96 -33.08 -7.20
N ASN A 98 4.73 -32.05 -6.82
CA ASN A 98 5.70 -31.40 -7.72
C ASN A 98 6.47 -30.27 -7.02
N SER A 99 7.68 -30.54 -6.54
CA SER A 99 8.65 -29.47 -6.27
C SER A 99 10.09 -29.96 -6.35
N ASN A 100 10.63 -29.97 -7.57
CA ASN A 100 12.06 -29.75 -7.79
C ASN A 100 12.29 -28.23 -7.79
N GLY A 101 13.01 -27.71 -6.79
CA GLY A 101 13.42 -26.31 -6.75
C GLY A 101 13.72 -25.81 -5.35
N ILE A 102 14.92 -26.13 -4.85
CA ILE A 102 15.46 -25.64 -3.59
C ILE A 102 15.64 -24.11 -3.66
N VAL A 103 14.97 -23.36 -2.81
CA VAL A 103 15.48 -22.10 -2.24
C VAL A 103 15.21 -22.12 -0.74
N ALA A 104 16.29 -22.27 0.03
CA ALA A 104 16.33 -22.28 1.48
C ALA A 104 15.95 -20.89 2.05
N GLY A 105 15.16 -20.87 3.12
CA GLY A 105 14.93 -19.66 3.93
C GLY A 105 13.48 -19.38 4.35
N ARG A 106 12.49 -20.06 3.77
CA ARG A 106 11.10 -19.94 4.22
C ARG A 106 10.87 -20.78 5.47
N GLY A 107 10.54 -20.13 6.59
CA GLY A 107 9.87 -20.80 7.70
C GLY A 107 8.65 -21.51 7.13
N THR A 108 8.69 -22.83 7.07
CA THR A 108 7.59 -23.66 6.62
C THR A 108 6.36 -23.31 7.45
N LEU A 109 5.31 -22.82 6.78
CA LEU A 109 3.99 -22.76 7.38
C LEU A 109 3.61 -24.20 7.77
N PRO A 110 3.10 -24.46 8.99
CA PRO A 110 2.64 -25.79 9.37
C PRO A 110 1.56 -26.29 8.39
N PRO A 111 1.41 -27.62 8.23
CA PRO A 111 0.32 -28.18 7.43
C PRO A 111 -1.03 -27.76 8.03
N GLY A 112 -1.88 -27.09 7.25
CA GLY A 112 -3.23 -26.68 7.69
C GLY A 112 -3.52 -25.19 7.65
N THR A 113 -2.62 -24.32 7.18
CA THR A 113 -2.99 -22.94 6.83
C THR A 113 -3.24 -22.84 5.33
N GLY A 114 -4.49 -22.62 4.93
CA GLY A 114 -4.82 -22.20 3.56
C GLY A 114 -4.13 -20.88 3.18
N LEU A 115 -4.42 -20.38 1.97
CA LEU A 115 -3.94 -19.08 1.49
C LEU A 115 -4.03 -18.01 2.59
N PRO A 116 -3.01 -17.16 2.78
CA PRO A 116 -3.03 -16.09 3.79
C PRO A 116 -4.32 -15.27 3.68
N GLY A 117 -5.07 -15.19 4.79
CA GLY A 117 -6.30 -14.40 4.85
C GLY A 117 -6.03 -12.91 4.57
N GLY A 118 -7.06 -12.15 4.21
CA GLY A 118 -6.91 -10.73 3.84
C GLY A 118 -6.15 -9.89 4.86
N PHE A 119 -6.32 -10.18 6.17
CA PHE A 119 -5.60 -9.47 7.23
C PHE A 119 -4.09 -9.78 7.23
N GLN A 120 -3.68 -11.02 6.94
CA GLN A 120 -2.26 -11.34 6.80
C GLN A 120 -1.64 -10.60 5.62
N ARG A 121 -2.37 -10.49 4.50
CA ARG A 121 -1.90 -9.73 3.33
C ARG A 121 -1.72 -8.26 3.67
N TYR A 122 -2.63 -7.69 4.46
CA TYR A 122 -2.54 -6.31 4.93
C TYR A 122 -1.26 -6.09 5.75
N ILE A 123 -1.00 -6.95 6.75
CA ILE A 123 0.21 -6.88 7.59
C ILE A 123 1.49 -7.01 6.75
N THR A 124 1.52 -7.95 5.79
CA THR A 124 2.69 -8.14 4.93
C THR A 124 2.96 -6.91 4.07
N LEU A 125 1.93 -6.30 3.48
CA LEU A 125 2.11 -5.10 2.66
C LEU A 125 2.51 -3.89 3.50
N GLU A 126 1.95 -3.73 4.70
CA GLU A 126 2.40 -2.68 5.62
C GLU A 126 3.83 -2.89 6.11
N GLY A 127 4.28 -4.14 6.27
CA GLY A 127 5.67 -4.43 6.59
C GLY A 127 6.62 -3.99 5.46
N ILE A 128 6.21 -4.14 4.20
CA ILE A 128 6.97 -3.61 3.05
C ILE A 128 7.00 -2.08 3.11
N ASN A 129 5.86 -1.41 3.36
CA ASN A 129 5.80 0.05 3.51
C ASN A 129 6.69 0.58 4.62
N ALA A 130 6.67 -0.06 5.79
CA ALA A 130 7.50 0.31 6.92
C ALA A 130 8.99 0.28 6.54
N ARG A 131 9.43 -0.80 5.88
CA ARG A 131 10.81 -0.94 5.42
C ARG A 131 11.18 0.08 4.34
N ILE A 132 10.25 0.44 3.46
CA ILE A 132 10.44 1.56 2.54
C ILE A 132 10.69 2.86 3.34
N ALA A 133 9.88 3.15 4.36
CA ALA A 133 10.05 4.32 5.22
C ALA A 133 11.38 4.32 6.01
N GLU A 134 11.83 3.17 6.51
CA GLU A 134 13.12 2.99 7.22
C GLU A 134 14.34 3.27 6.32
N THR A 135 14.27 2.92 5.04
CA THR A 135 15.39 3.18 4.11
C THR A 135 15.50 4.64 3.71
N ARG A 136 14.39 5.40 3.69
CA ARG A 136 14.38 6.84 3.39
C ARG A 136 15.16 7.65 4.42
N SER A 137 14.70 7.47 5.64
CA SER A 137 15.31 7.76 6.93
C SER A 137 16.83 7.55 7.02
N SER A 138 17.34 6.42 6.50
CA SER A 138 18.78 6.09 6.55
C SER A 138 19.61 6.66 5.39
N HIS A 139 19.03 7.54 4.55
CA HIS A 139 19.57 8.01 3.26
C HIS A 139 19.91 6.91 2.22
N ALA A 140 19.59 5.65 2.52
CA ALA A 140 19.79 4.49 1.65
C ALA A 140 18.74 4.40 0.52
N ALA A 141 17.60 5.11 0.64
CA ALA A 141 16.56 5.15 -0.42
C ALA A 141 17.00 5.78 -1.75
N ARG A 142 18.23 6.31 -1.84
CA ARG A 142 18.84 6.75 -3.10
C ARG A 142 19.60 5.65 -3.83
N ASP A 143 19.75 4.48 -3.19
CA ASP A 143 20.37 3.32 -3.81
C ASP A 143 19.37 2.65 -4.75
N GLN A 144 19.66 2.72 -6.05
CA GLN A 144 18.86 2.09 -7.11
C GLN A 144 18.67 0.59 -6.86
N THR A 145 19.62 -0.08 -6.21
CA THR A 145 19.51 -1.50 -5.90
C THR A 145 18.48 -1.78 -4.82
N VAL A 146 18.40 -0.94 -3.79
CA VAL A 146 17.39 -1.02 -2.72
C VAL A 146 15.99 -0.76 -3.31
N CYS A 147 15.86 0.26 -4.16
CA CYS A 147 14.60 0.53 -4.86
C CYS A 147 14.14 -0.67 -5.70
N ALA A 148 15.04 -1.25 -6.51
CA ALA A 148 14.73 -2.42 -7.33
C ALA A 148 14.31 -3.65 -6.49
N GLN A 149 14.87 -3.81 -5.28
CA GLN A 149 14.46 -4.87 -4.36
C GLN A 149 13.02 -4.67 -3.87
N PHE A 150 12.64 -3.46 -3.45
CA PHE A 150 11.27 -3.19 -3.02
C PHE A 150 10.27 -3.26 -4.18
N GLU A 151 10.64 -2.79 -5.37
CA GLU A 151 9.82 -3.00 -6.57
C GLU A 151 9.57 -4.50 -6.80
N SER A 152 10.60 -5.34 -6.72
CA SER A 152 10.47 -6.79 -6.86
C SER A 152 9.52 -7.39 -5.80
N GLN A 153 9.61 -6.95 -4.54
CA GLN A 153 8.72 -7.40 -3.46
C GLN A 153 7.27 -6.98 -3.70
N LEU A 154 7.02 -5.74 -4.09
CA LEU A 154 5.68 -5.25 -4.43
C LEU A 154 5.11 -5.98 -5.64
N MET A 155 5.93 -6.29 -6.64
CA MET A 155 5.54 -7.07 -7.81
C MET A 155 5.18 -8.51 -7.44
N GLN A 156 5.99 -9.14 -6.59
CA GLN A 156 5.71 -10.48 -6.07
C GLN A 156 4.41 -10.51 -5.25
N PHE A 157 4.15 -9.47 -4.43
CA PHE A 157 2.89 -9.31 -3.71
C PHE A 157 1.71 -9.25 -4.69
N SER A 158 1.80 -8.42 -5.74
CA SER A 158 0.74 -8.31 -6.76
C SER A 158 0.46 -9.64 -7.47
N ASP A 159 1.51 -10.36 -7.89
CA ASP A 159 1.37 -11.67 -8.54
C ASP A 159 0.62 -12.68 -7.65
N GLN A 160 0.95 -12.70 -6.36
CA GLN A 160 0.37 -13.62 -5.40
C GLN A 160 -1.09 -13.31 -5.06
N TYR A 161 -1.47 -12.02 -5.04
CA TYR A 161 -2.73 -11.61 -4.42
C TYR A 161 -3.73 -10.93 -5.36
N PHE A 162 -3.27 -10.27 -6.44
CA PHE A 162 -4.16 -9.68 -7.45
C PHE A 162 -4.30 -10.56 -8.69
N HIS A 163 -3.25 -11.30 -9.07
CA HIS A 163 -3.26 -12.13 -10.29
C HIS A 163 -3.63 -13.60 -10.08
N ALA A 164 -3.47 -14.12 -8.85
CA ALA A 164 -3.99 -15.43 -8.49
C ALA A 164 -5.53 -15.36 -8.48
N LYS A 165 -6.16 -15.79 -9.60
CA LYS A 165 -7.61 -15.85 -9.85
C LYS A 165 -8.41 -16.32 -8.61
N THR A 166 -8.75 -15.41 -7.71
CA THR A 166 -9.65 -15.66 -6.60
C THR A 166 -10.71 -14.58 -6.67
N ASP A 167 -11.92 -15.02 -7.00
CA ASP A 167 -13.19 -14.30 -7.03
C ASP A 167 -13.12 -12.78 -7.16
N ILE A 168 -13.44 -12.29 -8.37
CA ILE A 168 -13.70 -10.88 -8.69
C ILE A 168 -14.81 -10.27 -7.78
N THR A 169 -15.50 -11.11 -7.00
CA THR A 169 -16.57 -10.77 -6.04
C THR A 169 -16.11 -10.68 -4.58
N ALA A 170 -14.85 -11.01 -4.24
CA ALA A 170 -14.37 -10.90 -2.87
C ALA A 170 -14.20 -9.42 -2.49
N HIS A 171 -15.06 -8.94 -1.58
CA HIS A 171 -14.92 -7.62 -0.98
C HIS A 171 -13.55 -7.51 -0.29
N ASP A 172 -12.76 -6.51 -0.66
CA ASP A 172 -11.48 -6.19 -0.04
C ASP A 172 -11.69 -5.09 1.03
N PRO A 173 -11.90 -5.46 2.31
CA PRO A 173 -12.13 -4.49 3.38
C PRO A 173 -10.86 -3.71 3.73
N PHE A 174 -9.69 -4.16 3.27
CA PHE A 174 -8.40 -3.55 3.62
C PHE A 174 -7.88 -2.64 2.53
N CYS A 175 -8.58 -2.45 1.41
CA CYS A 175 -8.15 -1.60 0.31
C CYS A 175 -6.70 -1.88 -0.14
N LEU A 176 -6.30 -3.16 -0.23
CA LEU A 176 -4.92 -3.58 -0.48
C LEU A 176 -4.34 -3.02 -1.78
N GLU A 177 -5.16 -2.88 -2.81
CA GLU A 177 -4.73 -2.28 -4.09
C GLU A 177 -4.39 -0.79 -3.92
N VAL A 178 -5.15 -0.06 -3.10
CA VAL A 178 -4.86 1.35 -2.76
C VAL A 178 -3.55 1.42 -1.97
N LEU A 179 -3.37 0.55 -0.98
CA LEU A 179 -2.14 0.50 -0.20
C LEU A 179 -0.92 0.17 -1.07
N TRP A 180 -1.07 -0.75 -2.02
CA TRP A 180 0.00 -1.17 -2.93
C TRP A 180 0.42 -0.04 -3.87
N HIS A 181 -0.54 0.71 -4.43
CA HIS A 181 -0.22 1.93 -5.18
C HIS A 181 0.44 3.00 -4.30
N SER A 182 -0.02 3.15 -3.05
CA SER A 182 0.60 4.06 -2.07
C SER A 182 2.04 3.65 -1.74
N ALA A 183 2.34 2.35 -1.71
CA ALA A 183 3.69 1.82 -1.50
C ALA A 183 4.65 2.26 -2.61
N PHE A 184 4.23 2.11 -3.87
CA PHE A 184 5.01 2.61 -5.02
C PHE A 184 5.23 4.12 -4.96
N ILE A 185 4.18 4.89 -4.66
CA ILE A 185 4.30 6.34 -4.48
C ILE A 185 5.35 6.68 -3.40
N SER A 186 5.31 5.96 -2.27
CA SER A 186 6.22 6.19 -1.14
C SER A 186 7.66 5.77 -1.44
N LEU A 187 7.85 4.78 -2.32
CA LEU A 187 9.15 4.33 -2.80
C LEU A 187 9.80 5.33 -3.78
N LEU A 188 8.98 5.97 -4.61
CA LEU A 188 9.43 6.75 -5.77
C LEU A 188 9.56 8.26 -5.50
N VAL A 189 9.10 8.72 -4.33
CA VAL A 189 9.05 10.14 -3.95
C VAL A 189 9.61 10.32 -2.55
N ASP A 190 10.42 11.36 -2.37
CA ASP A 190 10.77 11.84 -1.03
C ASP A 190 9.73 12.87 -0.57
N PHE A 191 8.69 12.40 0.12
CA PHE A 191 7.60 13.25 0.59
C PHE A 191 8.05 14.39 1.50
N ASP A 192 9.12 14.21 2.27
CA ASP A 192 9.62 15.29 3.13
C ASP A 192 10.07 16.49 2.29
N ARG A 193 10.91 16.24 1.28
CA ARG A 193 11.37 17.27 0.34
C ARG A 193 10.25 17.83 -0.52
N LEU A 194 9.32 16.96 -0.94
CA LEU A 194 8.20 17.39 -1.79
C LEU A 194 7.25 18.31 -0.99
N GLU A 195 6.92 17.94 0.24
CA GLU A 195 6.07 18.75 1.12
C GLU A 195 6.75 20.07 1.54
N LEU A 196 8.07 20.06 1.75
CA LEU A 196 8.83 21.30 1.92
C LEU A 196 8.74 22.20 0.69
N ALA A 197 8.89 21.64 -0.52
CA ALA A 197 8.82 22.40 -1.77
C ALA A 197 7.45 23.04 -2.04
N ILE A 198 6.34 22.40 -1.64
CA ILE A 198 4.99 22.96 -1.74
C ILE A 198 4.65 23.96 -0.61
N GLY A 199 5.52 24.10 0.39
CA GLY A 199 5.39 25.12 1.43
C GLY A 199 4.94 24.63 2.81
N ARG A 200 5.17 23.35 3.17
CA ARG A 200 4.87 22.81 4.51
C ARG A 200 5.44 23.68 5.65
N GLU A 201 6.60 24.29 5.46
CA GLU A 201 7.27 25.17 6.43
C GLU A 201 7.29 26.65 6.00
N GLY A 202 6.42 27.02 5.05
CA GLY A 202 6.30 28.38 4.53
C GLY A 202 7.11 28.65 3.26
N TYR A 203 6.94 29.86 2.72
CA TYR A 203 7.45 30.23 1.41
C TYR A 203 8.98 30.22 1.33
N GLU A 204 9.67 30.83 2.29
CA GLU A 204 11.14 30.94 2.29
C GLU A 204 11.81 29.56 2.27
N GLU A 205 11.35 28.64 3.12
CA GLU A 205 11.87 27.27 3.16
C GLU A 205 11.57 26.53 1.85
N SER A 206 10.39 26.75 1.26
CA SER A 206 10.00 26.12 -0.01
C SER A 206 11.00 26.39 -1.15
N LEU A 207 11.60 27.59 -1.18
CA LEU A 207 12.55 28.00 -2.22
C LEU A 207 13.77 27.07 -2.27
N LEU A 208 14.20 26.55 -1.10
CA LEU A 208 15.36 25.66 -0.99
C LEU A 208 15.11 24.29 -1.65
N TYR A 209 13.84 23.88 -1.75
CA TYR A 209 13.43 22.56 -2.23
C TYR A 209 12.79 22.58 -3.63
N ARG A 210 12.54 23.75 -4.22
CA ARG A 210 11.98 23.87 -5.58
C ARG A 210 12.80 23.14 -6.64
N ASN A 211 14.13 23.18 -6.55
CA ASN A 211 14.99 22.47 -7.50
C ASN A 211 14.74 20.96 -7.44
N TYR A 212 14.58 20.40 -6.24
CA TYR A 212 14.21 18.99 -6.08
C TYR A 212 12.84 18.72 -6.73
N ALA A 213 11.83 19.55 -6.48
CA ALA A 213 10.50 19.36 -7.05
C ALA A 213 10.50 19.40 -8.58
N HIS A 214 11.21 20.35 -9.21
CA HIS A 214 11.34 20.40 -10.67
C HIS A 214 12.08 19.20 -11.26
N GLN A 215 13.19 18.77 -10.63
CA GLN A 215 13.93 17.59 -11.06
C GLN A 215 13.08 16.33 -10.96
N TRP A 216 12.40 16.15 -9.83
CA TRP A 216 11.50 15.02 -9.61
C TRP A 216 10.33 15.05 -10.60
N ALA A 217 9.62 16.17 -10.75
CA ALA A 217 8.46 16.29 -11.64
C ALA A 217 8.80 16.04 -13.12
N SER A 218 10.06 16.25 -13.50
CA SER A 218 10.59 15.98 -14.85
C SER A 218 11.06 14.54 -15.04
N SER A 219 11.14 13.75 -13.97
CA SER A 219 11.63 12.36 -14.01
C SER A 219 10.57 11.34 -14.45
N PRO A 220 10.98 10.13 -14.88
CA PRO A 220 10.06 9.01 -15.07
C PRO A 220 9.28 8.64 -13.80
N ASN A 221 9.89 8.80 -12.63
CA ASN A 221 9.25 8.49 -11.34
C ASN A 221 8.02 9.37 -11.10
N ALA A 222 8.04 10.65 -11.44
CA ALA A 222 6.86 11.50 -11.28
C ALA A 222 5.69 11.04 -12.16
N ARG A 223 5.95 10.61 -13.40
CA ARG A 223 4.91 10.03 -14.28
C ARG A 223 4.37 8.72 -13.70
N ARG A 224 5.26 7.87 -13.17
CA ARG A 224 4.90 6.61 -12.49
C ARG A 224 4.02 6.86 -11.27
N CYS A 225 4.37 7.84 -10.43
CA CYS A 225 3.57 8.25 -9.28
C CYS A 225 2.23 8.86 -9.68
N ALA A 226 2.17 9.67 -10.74
CA ALA A 226 0.92 10.19 -11.28
C ALA A 226 -0.02 9.05 -11.71
N LEU A 227 0.49 8.05 -12.43
CA LEU A 227 -0.28 6.85 -12.80
C LEU A 227 -0.81 6.09 -11.57
N HIS A 228 0.03 5.88 -10.54
CA HIS A 228 -0.41 5.26 -9.29
C HIS A 228 -1.47 6.11 -8.58
N GLY A 229 -1.32 7.43 -8.56
CA GLY A 229 -2.32 8.35 -8.02
C GLY A 229 -3.66 8.27 -8.76
N SER A 230 -3.64 8.14 -10.09
CA SER A 230 -4.85 7.92 -10.90
C SER A 230 -5.53 6.60 -10.59
N MET A 231 -4.74 5.56 -10.32
CA MET A 231 -5.29 4.26 -9.94
C MET A 231 -5.94 4.29 -8.56
N ILE A 232 -5.33 5.00 -7.59
CA ILE A 232 -5.94 5.25 -6.28
C ILE A 232 -7.28 5.97 -6.45
N LEU A 233 -7.32 7.03 -7.24
CA LEU A 233 -8.57 7.75 -7.55
C LEU A 233 -9.62 6.81 -8.13
N ARG A 234 -9.27 6.08 -9.20
CA ARG A 234 -10.18 5.16 -9.89
C ARG A 234 -10.71 4.05 -8.98
N LYS A 235 -9.85 3.49 -8.12
CA LYS A 235 -10.24 2.42 -7.20
C LYS A 235 -11.25 2.92 -6.16
N LEU A 236 -10.98 4.08 -5.58
CA LEU A 236 -11.83 4.66 -4.53
C LEU A 236 -13.14 5.22 -5.07
N GLN A 237 -13.16 5.80 -6.29
CA GLN A 237 -14.40 6.20 -6.97
C GLN A 237 -15.35 5.03 -7.23
N ASN A 238 -14.80 3.82 -7.45
CA ASN A 238 -15.58 2.61 -7.67
C ASN A 238 -15.96 1.87 -6.38
N THR A 239 -15.60 2.41 -5.20
CA THR A 239 -15.96 1.81 -3.92
C THR A 239 -17.42 2.17 -3.57
N PRO A 240 -18.26 1.23 -3.11
CA PRO A 240 -19.65 1.51 -2.76
C PRO A 240 -19.78 2.61 -1.69
N LEU A 241 -20.75 3.51 -1.87
CA LEU A 241 -21.06 4.56 -0.89
C LEU A 241 -21.40 3.94 0.47
N GLY A 242 -20.85 4.51 1.53
CA GLY A 242 -21.03 4.02 2.90
C GLY A 242 -20.09 2.87 3.30
N THR A 243 -19.20 2.41 2.41
CA THR A 243 -18.10 1.51 2.80
C THR A 243 -17.11 2.27 3.67
N GLU A 244 -16.81 1.71 4.84
CA GLU A 244 -15.75 2.24 5.71
C GLU A 244 -14.38 1.90 5.12
N PRO A 245 -13.55 2.88 4.76
CA PRO A 245 -12.23 2.60 4.21
C PRO A 245 -11.22 2.20 5.29
N ALA A 246 -10.17 1.49 4.88
CA ALA A 246 -9.04 1.18 5.74
C ALA A 246 -8.31 2.46 6.20
N ILE A 247 -7.63 2.37 7.35
CA ILE A 247 -7.07 3.54 8.06
C ILE A 247 -6.03 4.33 7.24
N HIS A 248 -5.37 3.70 6.26
CA HIS A 248 -4.37 4.32 5.40
C HIS A 248 -4.96 5.11 4.23
N VAL A 249 -6.25 4.93 3.91
CA VAL A 249 -6.87 5.52 2.72
C VAL A 249 -6.79 7.05 2.71
N PRO A 250 -7.04 7.78 3.82
CA PRO A 250 -6.84 9.23 3.86
C PRO A 250 -5.40 9.65 3.53
N ARG A 251 -4.40 8.93 4.05
CA ARG A 251 -2.98 9.18 3.77
C ARG A 251 -2.66 8.91 2.30
N ALA A 252 -3.12 7.78 1.75
CA ALA A 252 -2.90 7.42 0.35
C ALA A 252 -3.49 8.47 -0.61
N LEU A 253 -4.70 8.98 -0.33
CA LEU A 253 -5.33 10.07 -1.08
C LEU A 253 -4.54 11.37 -0.99
N TYR A 254 -4.13 11.78 0.23
CA TYR A 254 -3.34 12.99 0.43
C TYR A 254 -2.00 12.92 -0.32
N ARG A 255 -1.29 11.79 -0.23
CA ARG A 255 -0.03 11.58 -0.95
C ARG A 255 -0.22 11.55 -2.46
N ALA A 256 -1.27 10.89 -2.96
CA ALA A 256 -1.62 10.90 -4.38
C ALA A 256 -1.93 12.31 -4.88
N ALA A 257 -2.70 13.10 -4.12
CA ALA A 257 -3.03 14.47 -4.47
C ALA A 257 -1.79 15.38 -4.45
N THR A 258 -0.92 15.22 -3.45
CA THR A 258 0.34 15.97 -3.34
C THR A 258 1.28 15.68 -4.53
N VAL A 259 1.40 14.41 -4.91
CA VAL A 259 2.11 14.00 -6.12
C VAL A 259 1.51 14.64 -7.36
N TRP A 260 0.18 14.62 -7.51
CA TRP A 260 -0.50 15.21 -8.67
C TRP A 260 -0.33 16.72 -8.74
N TYR A 261 -0.44 17.42 -7.60
CA TYR A 261 -0.15 18.84 -7.49
C TYR A 261 1.28 19.14 -7.95
N ALA A 262 2.28 18.47 -7.36
CA ALA A 262 3.66 18.73 -7.70
C ALA A 262 4.03 18.32 -9.13
N TYR A 263 3.43 17.25 -9.64
CA TYR A 263 3.59 16.81 -11.03
C TYR A 263 3.08 17.86 -12.02
N SER A 264 1.92 18.47 -11.74
CA SER A 264 1.33 19.53 -12.56
C SER A 264 2.05 20.87 -12.41
N GLU A 265 2.43 21.26 -11.18
CA GLU A 265 2.95 22.59 -10.88
C GLU A 265 4.43 22.75 -11.27
N TYR A 266 5.26 21.75 -10.96
CA TYR A 266 6.71 21.83 -11.20
C TYR A 266 7.15 21.09 -12.46
N GLY A 267 6.24 20.35 -13.12
CA GLY A 267 6.54 19.61 -14.34
C GLY A 267 6.69 20.53 -15.54
N LEU A 268 7.81 20.43 -16.25
CA LEU A 268 7.98 21.11 -17.54
C LEU A 268 7.51 20.20 -18.67
N ASP A 269 6.54 20.66 -19.43
CA ASP A 269 6.19 20.02 -20.70
C ASP A 269 7.24 20.38 -21.73
N VAL A 270 7.81 19.34 -22.34
CA VAL A 270 8.76 19.54 -23.43
C VAL A 270 7.96 19.90 -24.66
N ASP A 271 8.19 21.08 -25.22
CA ASP A 271 7.52 21.55 -26.42
C ASP A 271 7.76 20.55 -27.57
N PRO A 272 6.73 19.87 -28.10
CA PRO A 272 6.90 18.90 -29.18
C PRO A 272 7.42 19.53 -30.48
N SER A 273 7.44 20.87 -30.58
CA SER A 273 8.01 21.61 -31.71
C SER A 273 9.47 22.02 -31.51
N SER A 274 10.04 21.82 -30.32
CA SER A 274 11.47 22.09 -30.07
C SER A 274 12.35 20.98 -30.68
N PRO A 275 13.39 21.32 -31.46
CA PRO A 275 14.31 20.35 -32.05
C PRO A 275 15.20 19.63 -31.01
N GLU A 276 15.20 20.08 -29.75
CA GLU A 276 15.91 19.45 -28.63
C GLU A 276 15.03 18.44 -27.86
N THR A 277 13.77 18.27 -28.25
CA THR A 277 12.81 17.40 -27.58
C THR A 277 13.18 15.94 -27.83
N PRO A 278 13.62 15.19 -26.79
CA PRO A 278 13.84 13.77 -26.95
C PRO A 278 12.49 13.13 -27.34
N PRO A 279 12.47 12.17 -28.28
CA PRO A 279 11.24 11.50 -28.68
C PRO A 279 10.53 11.01 -27.43
N ALA A 280 9.19 11.15 -27.38
CA ALA A 280 8.38 10.71 -26.26
C ALA A 280 8.73 9.26 -25.93
N VAL A 281 9.57 9.06 -24.92
CA VAL A 281 9.99 7.72 -24.52
C VAL A 281 8.73 7.04 -24.05
N ASN A 282 8.38 5.93 -24.69
CA ASN A 282 7.24 5.13 -24.30
C ASN A 282 7.57 4.54 -22.93
N VAL A 283 7.13 5.20 -21.87
CA VAL A 283 7.46 4.78 -20.50
C VAL A 283 6.45 3.73 -20.10
N GLU A 284 6.74 2.48 -20.47
CA GLU A 284 6.06 1.32 -19.90
C GLU A 284 6.73 0.95 -18.58
N PHE A 285 5.92 0.80 -17.55
CA PHE A 285 6.38 0.37 -16.23
C PHE A 285 5.92 -1.08 -15.99
N PRO A 286 6.80 -1.94 -15.45
CA PRO A 286 6.55 -3.38 -15.37
C PRO A 286 5.27 -3.70 -14.60
N GLU A 287 4.97 -2.94 -13.54
CA GLU A 287 3.80 -3.14 -12.71
C GLU A 287 2.48 -2.87 -13.42
N PHE A 288 2.43 -1.86 -14.30
CA PHE A 288 1.24 -1.58 -15.10
C PHE A 288 1.07 -2.59 -16.24
N SER A 289 2.18 -3.04 -16.85
CA SER A 289 2.15 -4.10 -17.86
C SER A 289 1.60 -5.41 -17.28
N ARG A 290 1.95 -5.76 -16.03
CA ARG A 290 1.37 -6.94 -15.36
C ARG A 290 -0.12 -6.78 -15.06
N LEU A 291 -0.54 -5.58 -14.67
CA LEU A 291 -1.96 -5.23 -14.52
C LEU A 291 -2.71 -5.15 -15.86
N LYS A 292 -2.03 -5.34 -17.01
CA LYS A 292 -2.57 -5.18 -18.37
C LYS A 292 -3.15 -3.78 -18.60
N ILE A 293 -2.52 -2.78 -17.98
CA ILE A 293 -2.89 -1.37 -18.10
C ILE A 293 -1.91 -0.69 -19.04
N ASN A 294 -2.43 -0.06 -20.09
CA ASN A 294 -1.62 0.78 -20.95
C ASN A 294 -1.32 2.10 -20.21
N SER A 295 -0.04 2.28 -19.83
CA SER A 295 0.41 3.45 -19.06
C SER A 295 0.19 4.76 -19.82
N GLN A 296 0.42 4.78 -21.14
CA GLN A 296 0.24 5.97 -21.95
C GLN A 296 -1.22 6.38 -22.05
N ALA A 297 -2.12 5.42 -22.29
CA ALA A 297 -3.55 5.67 -22.36
C ALA A 297 -4.12 6.15 -21.02
N LEU A 298 -3.68 5.54 -19.91
CA LEU A 298 -4.09 5.95 -18.57
C LEU A 298 -3.59 7.35 -18.22
N LEU A 299 -2.34 7.69 -18.57
CA LEU A 299 -1.81 9.03 -18.33
C LEU A 299 -2.53 10.08 -19.17
N PHE A 300 -2.84 9.76 -20.43
CA PHE A 300 -3.60 10.64 -21.32
C PHE A 300 -4.99 10.93 -20.76
N GLU A 301 -5.71 9.90 -20.29
CA GLU A 301 -7.01 10.05 -19.63
C GLU A 301 -6.89 10.88 -18.34
N ALA A 302 -5.92 10.57 -17.48
CA ALA A 302 -5.69 11.26 -16.22
C ALA A 302 -5.30 12.74 -16.39
N ASN A 303 -4.66 13.10 -17.51
CA ASN A 303 -4.36 14.48 -17.90
C ASN A 303 -5.56 15.22 -18.51
N GLY A 304 -6.75 14.61 -18.54
CA GLY A 304 -7.95 15.19 -19.14
C GLY A 304 -7.96 15.08 -20.67
N TYR A 305 -7.49 13.96 -21.21
CA TYR A 305 -7.35 13.71 -22.65
C TYR A 305 -6.41 14.69 -23.35
N ARG A 306 -5.29 15.02 -22.68
CA ARG A 306 -4.24 15.90 -23.17
C ARG A 306 -2.89 15.18 -23.19
N THR A 307 -2.09 15.48 -24.21
CA THR A 307 -0.71 14.95 -24.34
C THR A 307 0.26 15.66 -23.40
N SER A 308 -0.01 16.94 -23.10
CA SER A 308 0.69 17.77 -22.13
C SER A 308 0.11 17.57 -20.72
N ARG A 309 0.88 17.91 -19.69
CA ARG A 309 0.38 17.92 -18.32
C ARG A 309 -0.72 18.97 -18.17
N PRO A 310 -1.75 18.73 -17.35
CA PRO A 310 -2.71 19.76 -17.02
C PRO A 310 -2.06 20.78 -16.09
N LYS A 311 -2.43 22.06 -16.25
CA LYS A 311 -2.20 23.06 -15.21
C LYS A 311 -2.88 22.58 -13.91
N THR A 312 -2.30 22.93 -12.78
CA THR A 312 -2.79 22.56 -11.46
C THR A 312 -4.27 22.90 -11.28
N SER A 313 -4.70 24.09 -11.72
CA SER A 313 -6.09 24.56 -11.68
C SER A 313 -7.07 23.80 -12.59
N GLU A 314 -6.57 23.06 -13.58
CA GLU A 314 -7.36 22.35 -14.58
C GLU A 314 -7.32 20.82 -14.41
N SER A 315 -6.56 20.32 -13.43
CA SER A 315 -6.35 18.89 -13.22
C SER A 315 -7.59 18.22 -12.61
N SER A 316 -8.38 17.54 -13.44
CA SER A 316 -9.55 16.77 -13.00
C SER A 316 -9.18 15.66 -12.02
N THR A 317 -8.01 15.02 -12.23
CA THR A 317 -7.48 13.98 -11.33
C THR A 317 -7.18 14.54 -9.95
N LEU A 318 -6.51 15.69 -9.86
CA LEU A 318 -6.24 16.36 -8.60
C LEU A 318 -7.53 16.77 -7.87
N CYS A 319 -8.46 17.41 -8.60
CA CYS A 319 -9.76 17.78 -8.05
C CYS A 319 -10.54 16.55 -7.55
N GLY A 320 -10.50 15.43 -8.28
CA GLY A 320 -11.15 14.18 -7.87
C GLY A 320 -10.56 13.59 -6.59
N LEU A 321 -9.23 13.64 -6.44
CA LEU A 321 -8.54 13.17 -5.23
C LEU A 321 -8.92 14.03 -4.00
N VAL A 322 -8.93 15.37 -4.17
CA VAL A 322 -9.33 16.31 -3.12
C VAL A 322 -10.81 16.15 -2.75
N ASP A 323 -11.70 15.96 -3.73
CA ASP A 323 -13.11 15.70 -3.50
C ASP A 323 -13.34 14.38 -2.73
N LEU A 324 -12.60 13.31 -3.06
CA LEU A 324 -12.67 12.07 -2.28
C LEU A 324 -12.23 12.25 -0.82
N LEU A 325 -11.21 13.07 -0.54
CA LEU A 325 -10.81 13.39 0.84
C LEU A 325 -11.95 14.07 1.63
N HIS A 326 -12.74 14.92 0.97
CA HIS A 326 -13.93 15.52 1.59
C HIS A 326 -15.03 14.48 1.85
N ARG A 327 -15.28 13.57 0.89
CA ARG A 327 -16.37 12.58 0.95
C ARG A 327 -16.11 11.44 1.93
N ILE A 328 -14.86 11.01 2.06
CA ILE A 328 -14.42 10.01 3.06
C ILE A 328 -14.26 10.66 4.46
N GLY A 329 -14.61 11.94 4.57
CA GLY A 329 -14.26 12.86 5.65
C GLY A 329 -14.97 12.69 6.99
N HIS A 330 -15.49 11.53 7.39
CA HIS A 330 -15.76 11.32 8.83
C HIS A 330 -14.46 11.25 9.64
N TRP A 331 -13.37 10.81 9.02
CA TRP A 331 -12.01 10.90 9.55
C TRP A 331 -11.59 12.37 9.65
N GLY A 332 -11.35 12.87 10.87
CA GLY A 332 -10.89 14.25 11.09
C GLY A 332 -9.59 14.57 10.37
N LEU A 333 -8.72 13.57 10.16
CA LEU A 333 -7.49 13.70 9.39
C LEU A 333 -7.74 13.96 7.90
N SER A 334 -8.71 13.28 7.29
CA SER A 334 -9.06 13.45 5.88
C SER A 334 -9.53 14.88 5.58
N ARG A 335 -10.34 15.47 6.49
CA ARG A 335 -10.78 16.87 6.36
C ARG A 335 -9.60 17.85 6.41
N LYS A 336 -8.66 17.65 7.34
CA LYS A 336 -7.45 18.48 7.42
C LYS A 336 -6.60 18.41 6.15
N PHE A 337 -6.41 17.21 5.59
CA PHE A 337 -5.72 17.04 4.32
C PHE A 337 -6.43 17.74 3.16
N ALA A 338 -7.76 17.63 3.10
CA ALA A 338 -8.55 18.30 2.08
C ALA A 338 -8.45 19.83 2.18
N GLU A 339 -8.47 20.38 3.40
CA GLU A 339 -8.29 21.81 3.67
C GLU A 339 -6.91 22.31 3.21
N GLN A 340 -5.83 21.58 3.54
CA GLN A 340 -4.47 21.93 3.12
C GLN A 340 -4.33 21.95 1.59
N LEU A 341 -4.81 20.93 0.91
CA LEU A 341 -4.75 20.86 -0.56
C LEU A 341 -5.64 21.91 -1.23
N SER A 342 -6.80 22.21 -0.64
CA SER A 342 -7.69 23.26 -1.15
C SER A 342 -7.08 24.66 -1.04
N PHE A 343 -6.20 24.88 -0.05
CA PHE A 343 -5.43 26.12 0.05
C PHE A 343 -4.43 26.25 -1.11
N LEU A 344 -3.65 25.19 -1.38
CA LEU A 344 -2.70 25.16 -2.52
C LEU A 344 -3.39 25.36 -3.88
N LEU A 345 -4.58 24.79 -4.06
CA LEU A 345 -5.38 24.97 -5.27
C LEU A 345 -5.90 26.40 -5.46
N LYS A 346 -6.07 27.17 -4.38
CA LYS A 346 -6.50 28.58 -4.46
C LYS A 346 -5.34 29.51 -4.79
N GLU A 347 -4.16 29.28 -4.21
CA GLU A 347 -2.96 30.08 -4.50
C GLU A 347 -2.52 29.99 -5.96
N THR A 348 -2.78 28.86 -6.63
CA THR A 348 -2.48 28.68 -8.07
C THR A 348 -3.50 29.34 -9.00
N GLN A 349 -4.63 29.84 -8.49
CA GLN A 349 -5.67 30.55 -9.27
C GLN A 349 -5.57 32.08 -9.16
N SER A 350 -4.84 32.58 -8.16
CA SER A 350 -4.54 34.01 -7.94
C SER A 350 -3.24 34.42 -8.61
#